data_AF-A0A8S1XW56-F1
#
_entry.id   AF-A0A8S1XW56-F1
#
_cell.length_a   1.000
_cell.length_b   1.000
_cell.length_c   1.000
_cell.angle_alpha   90.00
_cell.angle_beta   90.00
_cell.angle_gamma   90.00
#
_symmetry.space_group_name_H-M   'P 1'
#
loop_
_entity.id
_entity.type
_entity.pdbx_description
1 polymer ?
#
loop_
_entity_poly.entity_id
_entity_poly.type
_entity_poly.pdbx_seq_one_letter_code
_entity_poly.pdbx_strand_id
1 'polypeptide(L)'
;MLFAIQKARQYFLKTTFQFMDQKQSFARRDKLRAIEQSIQDQWAANQSFQSNPDERKKFFLTVFYSLSQPGTFYLEPRDVTQGHMCSNYDFDSKINTPEYDDAWFKFKENANRYQNIILDIKSVPFSKPDGAISDVGWTILPVFSPDNYVMSNCYQLPVFRGSVPRAVIEDIKKQDTWDYLRDQVTNNKVFYLKNMSIIVRLVDAQREGHFNKRMDCDRLQYKYLPQGERIKQWSYNPAVVLDQMSMKTIKSLIPFKDNPAAFNRKVTEYFANSYGLTQYLGS
;
A
#
# COMPACT_ATOMS: atom_id res chain seq x y z
N MET A 1 21.04 -15.52 -17.30
CA MET A 1 19.61 -15.15 -17.44
C MET A 1 19.40 -13.77 -18.09
N LEU A 2 20.19 -12.74 -17.78
CA LEU A 2 20.11 -11.41 -18.43
C LEU A 2 20.36 -11.42 -19.96
N PHE A 3 21.23 -12.30 -20.46
CA PHE A 3 21.59 -12.34 -21.88
C PHE A 3 20.46 -12.86 -22.81
N ALA A 4 19.58 -13.73 -22.30
CA ALA A 4 18.47 -14.29 -23.08
C ALA A 4 17.35 -13.28 -23.32
N ILE A 5 17.14 -12.36 -22.35
CA ILE A 5 16.11 -11.32 -22.38
C ILE A 5 16.47 -10.22 -23.39
N GLN A 6 17.77 -9.89 -23.53
CA GLN A 6 18.24 -8.91 -24.52
C GLN A 6 18.05 -9.38 -25.97
N LYS A 7 18.20 -10.69 -26.24
CA LYS A 7 18.01 -11.26 -27.58
C LYS A 7 16.54 -11.29 -28.00
N ALA A 8 15.62 -11.57 -27.07
CA ALA A 8 14.17 -11.52 -27.33
C ALA A 8 13.69 -10.08 -27.65
N ARG A 9 14.28 -9.07 -26.99
CA ARG A 9 14.02 -7.64 -27.25
C ARG A 9 14.38 -7.22 -28.68
N GLN A 10 15.51 -7.70 -29.22
CA GLN A 10 15.91 -7.37 -30.60
C GLN A 10 15.06 -8.08 -31.65
N TYR A 11 14.60 -9.30 -31.38
CA TYR A 11 13.74 -10.03 -32.31
C TYR A 11 12.35 -9.39 -32.43
N PHE A 12 11.73 -9.01 -31.32
CA PHE A 12 10.39 -8.39 -31.33
C PHE A 12 10.38 -7.03 -32.03
N LEU A 13 11.44 -6.24 -31.87
CA LEU A 13 11.58 -4.95 -32.54
C LEU A 13 11.82 -5.10 -34.05
N LYS A 14 12.50 -6.15 -34.52
CA LYS A 14 12.76 -6.34 -35.95
C LYS A 14 11.51 -6.76 -36.74
N THR A 15 10.67 -7.64 -36.18
CA THR A 15 9.52 -8.19 -36.92
C THR A 15 8.38 -7.18 -37.10
N THR A 16 8.33 -6.14 -36.26
CA THR A 16 7.23 -5.16 -36.25
C THR A 16 7.42 -4.02 -37.28
N PHE A 17 8.62 -3.89 -37.87
CA PHE A 17 8.97 -2.76 -38.74
C PHE A 17 8.76 -3.01 -40.24
N GLN A 18 8.37 -4.22 -40.67
CA GLN A 18 8.44 -4.60 -42.09
C GLN A 18 7.17 -4.39 -42.92
N PHE A 19 6.10 -3.82 -42.37
CA PHE A 19 4.91 -3.48 -43.15
C PHE A 19 4.33 -2.10 -42.78
N MET A 20 4.09 -1.32 -43.83
CA MET A 20 3.04 -0.29 -43.96
C MET A 20 3.32 1.20 -43.73
N ASP A 21 2.96 1.93 -44.81
CA ASP A 21 2.37 3.25 -45.00
C ASP A 21 2.68 4.42 -44.04
N GLN A 22 3.26 5.47 -44.61
CA GLN A 22 3.99 6.53 -43.89
C GLN A 22 3.10 7.46 -43.06
N LYS A 23 1.83 7.68 -43.40
CA LYS A 23 1.01 8.70 -42.72
C LYS A 23 0.28 8.21 -41.46
N GLN A 24 -0.18 6.96 -41.42
CA GLN A 24 -0.71 6.36 -40.17
C GLN A 24 0.41 6.01 -39.17
N SER A 25 1.67 6.01 -39.62
CA SER A 25 2.84 5.67 -38.81
C SER A 25 3.20 6.73 -37.77
N PHE A 26 3.01 8.02 -38.05
CA PHE A 26 3.44 9.10 -37.14
C PHE A 26 2.56 9.22 -35.89
N ALA A 27 1.24 9.29 -36.04
CA ALA A 27 0.33 9.37 -34.89
C ALA A 27 0.38 8.11 -34.00
N ARG A 28 0.65 6.93 -34.58
CA ARG A 28 0.90 5.71 -33.80
C ARG A 28 2.26 5.72 -33.12
N ARG A 29 3.31 6.26 -33.76
CA ARG A 29 4.65 6.41 -33.15
C ARG A 29 4.63 7.35 -31.95
N ASP A 30 3.86 8.45 -32.00
CA ASP A 30 3.79 9.37 -30.86
C ASP A 30 3.02 8.77 -29.68
N LYS A 31 1.92 8.03 -29.95
CA LYS A 31 1.23 7.24 -28.91
C LYS A 31 2.12 6.14 -28.34
N LEU A 32 2.90 5.45 -29.18
CA LEU A 32 3.85 4.43 -28.72
C LEU A 32 4.99 5.03 -27.90
N ARG A 33 5.51 6.20 -28.28
CA ARG A 33 6.52 6.93 -27.49
C ARG A 33 5.96 7.40 -26.15
N ALA A 34 4.71 7.87 -26.10
CA ALA A 34 4.07 8.25 -24.84
C ALA A 34 3.85 7.04 -23.93
N ILE A 35 3.49 5.88 -24.48
CA ILE A 35 3.38 4.62 -23.74
C ILE A 35 4.76 4.15 -23.28
N GLU A 36 5.79 4.20 -24.13
CA GLU A 36 7.17 3.84 -23.78
C GLU A 36 7.73 4.75 -22.71
N GLN A 37 7.48 6.06 -22.78
CA GLN A 37 7.89 7.02 -21.76
C GLN A 37 7.15 6.76 -20.45
N SER A 38 5.83 6.54 -20.50
CA SER A 38 5.05 6.17 -19.31
C SER A 38 5.52 4.86 -18.67
N ILE A 39 5.87 3.85 -19.49
CA ILE A 39 6.46 2.60 -19.03
C ILE A 39 7.84 2.86 -18.43
N GLN A 40 8.68 3.69 -19.03
CA GLN A 40 10.01 4.03 -18.52
C GLN A 40 9.95 4.85 -17.23
N ASP A 41 9.03 5.80 -17.12
CA ASP A 41 8.83 6.62 -15.92
C ASP A 41 8.29 5.75 -14.77
N GLN A 42 7.33 4.87 -15.08
CA GLN A 42 6.91 3.82 -14.15
C GLN A 42 8.09 2.91 -13.80
N TRP A 43 8.96 2.55 -14.76
CA TRP A 43 10.13 1.71 -14.51
C TRP A 43 11.21 2.39 -13.65
N ALA A 44 11.42 3.69 -13.83
CA ALA A 44 12.38 4.50 -13.09
C ALA A 44 11.90 4.74 -11.65
N ALA A 45 10.61 5.07 -11.48
CA ALA A 45 9.94 5.03 -10.16
C ALA A 45 9.98 3.61 -9.56
N ASN A 46 9.97 2.58 -10.41
CA ASN A 46 10.11 1.19 -10.01
C ASN A 46 11.56 0.73 -9.75
N GLN A 47 12.59 1.55 -9.99
CA GLN A 47 13.95 1.25 -9.58
C GLN A 47 14.30 1.96 -8.28
N SER A 48 13.81 3.18 -8.05
CA SER A 48 14.00 3.89 -6.77
C SER A 48 13.37 3.18 -5.57
N PHE A 49 12.33 2.37 -5.79
CA PHE A 49 11.65 1.62 -4.71
C PHE A 49 12.03 0.13 -4.61
N GLN A 50 12.99 -0.37 -5.40
CA GLN A 50 13.71 -1.61 -5.02
C GLN A 50 14.72 -1.26 -3.92
N SER A 51 14.23 -0.69 -2.82
CA SER A 51 15.07 -0.34 -1.70
C SER A 51 15.60 -1.62 -1.10
N ASN A 52 16.93 -1.70 -1.05
CA ASN A 52 17.65 -2.59 -0.16
C ASN A 52 16.97 -2.51 1.23
N PRO A 53 16.70 -3.62 1.95
CA PRO A 53 16.16 -3.57 3.31
C PRO A 53 16.80 -2.50 4.23
N ASP A 54 18.09 -2.17 3.99
CA ASP A 54 18.81 -1.10 4.68
C ASP A 54 18.35 0.33 4.36
N GLU A 55 17.77 0.57 3.19
CA GLU A 55 17.23 1.89 2.82
C GLU A 55 15.87 2.17 3.46
N ARG A 56 15.09 1.14 3.86
CA ARG A 56 13.85 1.33 4.65
C ARG A 56 14.11 2.08 5.95
N LYS A 57 15.31 1.94 6.52
CA LYS A 57 15.77 2.64 7.73
C LYS A 57 15.87 4.16 7.55
N LYS A 58 15.70 4.68 6.32
CA LYS A 58 15.79 6.11 5.99
C LYS A 58 14.43 6.75 5.78
N PHE A 59 13.34 5.99 5.77
CA PHE A 59 12.00 6.50 5.49
C PHE A 59 11.01 6.20 6.60
N PHE A 60 10.20 7.19 6.93
CA PHE A 60 9.03 7.06 7.78
C PHE A 60 7.82 6.69 6.90
N LEU A 61 7.05 5.67 7.31
CA LEU A 61 6.03 5.02 6.48
C LEU A 61 4.63 5.22 7.03
N THR A 62 3.86 6.19 6.53
CA THR A 62 2.49 6.48 7.00
C THR A 62 1.45 5.72 6.18
N VAL A 63 0.42 5.20 6.85
CA VAL A 63 -0.72 4.54 6.20
C VAL A 63 -1.92 5.49 6.16
N PHE A 64 -2.38 5.79 4.96
CA PHE A 64 -3.67 6.39 4.68
C PHE A 64 -4.71 5.29 4.50
N TYR A 65 -5.95 5.57 4.88
CA TYR A 65 -7.04 4.64 4.66
C TYR A 65 -8.34 5.34 4.34
N SER A 66 -9.15 4.70 3.49
CA SER A 66 -10.47 5.18 3.12
C SER A 66 -11.37 4.02 2.74
N LEU A 67 -12.66 4.29 2.71
CA LEU A 67 -13.66 3.39 2.15
C LEU A 67 -13.62 3.38 0.62
N SER A 68 -13.78 2.20 0.01
CA SER A 68 -13.82 2.05 -1.45
C SER A 68 -15.09 2.59 -2.09
N GLN A 69 -16.19 2.67 -1.33
CA GLN A 69 -17.42 3.36 -1.74
C GLN A 69 -17.69 4.47 -0.72
N PRO A 70 -17.75 5.75 -1.16
CA PRO A 70 -17.73 6.19 -2.55
C PRO A 70 -16.33 6.13 -3.22
N GLY A 71 -15.24 5.98 -2.47
CA GLY A 71 -13.87 5.91 -3.01
C GLY A 71 -13.36 7.24 -3.56
N THR A 72 -14.04 8.34 -3.24
CA THR A 72 -13.78 9.71 -3.75
C THR A 72 -12.47 10.30 -3.25
N PHE A 73 -11.84 9.72 -2.24
CA PHE A 73 -10.48 10.09 -1.83
C PHE A 73 -9.43 9.85 -2.94
N TYR A 74 -9.68 8.87 -3.83
CA TYR A 74 -8.77 8.52 -4.94
C TYR A 74 -9.30 8.96 -6.32
N LEU A 75 -10.40 9.71 -6.37
CA LEU A 75 -10.99 10.23 -7.60
C LEU A 75 -10.74 11.72 -7.71
N GLU A 76 -10.94 12.27 -8.91
CA GLU A 76 -10.87 13.72 -9.15
C GLU A 76 -12.29 14.26 -9.41
N PRO A 77 -12.76 15.28 -8.66
CA PRO A 77 -12.07 15.96 -7.56
C PRO A 77 -11.93 15.07 -6.31
N ARG A 78 -10.79 15.18 -5.61
CA ARG A 78 -10.54 14.45 -4.36
C ARG A 78 -11.44 14.94 -3.23
N ASP A 79 -12.15 14.02 -2.61
CA ASP A 79 -12.87 14.27 -1.35
C ASP A 79 -11.99 13.91 -0.14
N VAL A 80 -11.41 14.93 0.47
CA VAL A 80 -10.51 14.79 1.62
C VAL A 80 -11.22 14.35 2.90
N THR A 81 -12.56 14.45 2.96
CA THR A 81 -13.33 14.04 4.15
C THR A 81 -13.44 12.52 4.29
N GLN A 82 -13.17 11.80 3.21
CA GLN A 82 -13.24 10.34 3.15
C GLN A 82 -11.88 9.67 3.44
N GLY A 83 -10.81 10.46 3.45
CA GLY A 83 -9.45 10.00 3.71
C GLY A 83 -9.08 10.18 5.16
N HIS A 84 -8.45 9.17 5.73
CA HIS A 84 -7.88 9.20 7.06
C HIS A 84 -6.44 8.72 7.00
N MET A 85 -5.68 8.95 8.07
CA MET A 85 -4.34 8.39 8.19
C MET A 85 -4.07 7.95 9.62
N CYS A 86 -3.22 6.95 9.76
CA CYS A 86 -2.64 6.59 11.03
C CYS A 86 -1.66 7.69 11.45
N SER A 87 -1.87 8.23 12.64
CA SER A 87 -1.27 9.49 13.09
C SER A 87 -0.47 9.34 14.38
N ASN A 88 -0.65 8.24 15.10
CA ASN A 88 -0.09 8.03 16.42
C ASN A 88 0.87 6.84 16.40
N TYR A 89 2.15 7.06 16.11
CA TYR A 89 3.13 5.98 16.08
C TYR A 89 3.53 5.50 17.46
N ASP A 90 3.67 4.19 17.61
CA ASP A 90 4.46 3.61 18.68
C ASP A 90 5.94 3.72 18.33
N PHE A 91 6.66 4.65 18.96
CA PHE A 91 8.09 4.84 18.71
C PHE A 91 8.98 3.73 19.28
N ASP A 92 8.46 2.93 20.21
CA ASP A 92 9.17 1.77 20.74
C ASP A 92 9.01 0.52 19.86
N SER A 93 8.09 0.57 18.88
CA SER A 93 7.99 -0.44 17.82
C SER A 93 9.26 -0.50 16.95
N LYS A 94 9.44 -1.64 16.27
CA LYS A 94 10.65 -1.93 15.49
C LYS A 94 10.61 -1.23 14.14
N ILE A 95 11.76 -0.77 13.64
CA ILE A 95 11.85 -0.04 12.35
C ILE A 95 11.21 -0.81 11.18
N ASN A 96 11.33 -2.13 11.16
CA ASN A 96 10.80 -2.98 10.10
C ASN A 96 9.34 -3.41 10.32
N THR A 97 8.76 -3.12 11.49
CA THR A 97 7.34 -3.35 11.80
C THR A 97 6.85 -2.19 12.63
N PRO A 98 6.64 -1.03 11.98
CA PRO A 98 6.01 0.11 12.63
C PRO A 98 4.61 -0.25 13.11
N GLU A 99 4.32 0.14 14.35
CA GLU A 99 3.01 -0.02 14.97
C GLU A 99 2.39 1.35 15.23
N TYR A 100 1.06 1.34 15.32
CA TYR A 100 0.25 2.52 15.50
C TYR A 100 -0.68 2.36 16.71
N ASP A 101 -0.73 3.42 17.48
CA ASP A 101 -1.50 3.59 18.71
C ASP A 101 -2.78 4.39 18.47
N ASP A 102 -3.20 4.51 17.20
CA ASP A 102 -4.47 5.12 16.83
C ASP A 102 -5.65 4.33 17.44
N ALA A 103 -6.70 5.07 17.81
CA ALA A 103 -7.95 4.48 18.28
C ALA A 103 -8.67 3.73 17.14
N TRP A 104 -9.70 2.95 17.49
CA TRP A 104 -10.56 2.34 16.49
C TRP A 104 -11.20 3.40 15.61
N PHE A 105 -10.96 3.31 14.31
CA PHE A 105 -11.69 4.10 13.35
C PHE A 105 -13.08 3.49 13.13
N LYS A 106 -14.12 4.33 13.27
CA LYS A 106 -15.51 3.92 13.10
C LYS A 106 -16.06 4.50 11.80
N PHE A 107 -16.44 3.63 10.87
CA PHE A 107 -17.10 4.03 9.63
C PHE A 107 -18.63 4.13 9.87
N LYS A 108 -19.26 5.19 9.38
CA LYS A 108 -20.73 5.36 9.39
C LYS A 108 -21.31 5.06 8.00
N GLU A 109 -22.45 4.38 8.00
CA GLU A 109 -23.48 4.27 6.95
C GLU A 109 -23.11 3.68 5.56
N ASN A 110 -24.13 3.13 4.89
CA ASN A 110 -24.13 2.52 3.55
C ASN A 110 -23.24 1.29 3.35
N ALA A 111 -23.46 0.28 4.20
CA ALA A 111 -22.90 -1.05 4.04
C ALA A 111 -23.32 -1.69 2.70
N ASN A 112 -22.35 -1.92 1.81
CA ASN A 112 -22.49 -2.74 0.61
C ASN A 112 -21.61 -3.99 0.78
N ARG A 113 -22.05 -5.16 0.30
CA ARG A 113 -21.25 -6.38 0.26
C ARG A 113 -19.86 -6.22 -0.39
N TYR A 114 -19.73 -5.27 -1.33
CA TYR A 114 -18.46 -4.94 -1.99
C TYR A 114 -17.77 -3.72 -1.35
N GLN A 115 -18.08 -3.41 -0.10
CA GLN A 115 -17.37 -2.41 0.66
C GLN A 115 -15.98 -2.94 1.02
N ASN A 116 -14.98 -2.13 0.75
CA ASN A 116 -13.61 -2.42 1.14
C ASN A 116 -13.00 -1.23 1.88
N ILE A 117 -11.98 -1.51 2.68
CA ILE A 117 -11.04 -0.52 3.22
C ILE A 117 -9.80 -0.57 2.34
N ILE A 118 -9.45 0.55 1.74
CA ILE A 118 -8.20 0.72 1.00
C ILE A 118 -7.17 1.24 1.98
N LEU A 119 -6.00 0.61 2.01
CA LEU A 119 -4.86 0.97 2.85
C LEU A 119 -3.74 1.40 1.90
N ASP A 120 -3.39 2.68 1.91
CA ASP A 120 -2.41 3.30 1.00
C ASP A 120 -1.20 3.79 1.80
N ILE A 121 -0.01 3.29 1.46
CA ILE A 121 1.22 3.48 2.22
C ILE A 121 2.06 4.53 1.51
N LYS A 122 2.40 5.58 2.25
CA LYS A 122 3.26 6.68 1.81
C LYS A 122 4.55 6.70 2.61
N SER A 123 5.57 7.32 2.04
CA SER A 123 6.86 7.48 2.70
C SER A 123 7.40 8.90 2.61
N VAL A 124 8.11 9.31 3.66
CA VAL A 124 8.94 10.52 3.69
C VAL A 124 10.31 10.20 4.29
N PRO A 125 11.39 10.86 3.85
CA PRO A 125 12.71 10.65 4.45
C PRO A 125 12.77 11.13 5.92
N PHE A 126 13.31 10.31 6.83
CA PHE A 126 13.53 10.72 8.24
C PHE A 126 14.43 11.96 8.35
N SER A 127 15.42 12.08 7.48
CA SER A 127 16.36 13.22 7.48
C SER A 127 15.72 14.54 7.06
N LYS A 128 14.62 14.48 6.32
CA LYS A 128 13.89 15.62 5.74
C LYS A 128 12.40 15.30 5.78
N PRO A 129 11.76 15.42 6.95
CA PRO A 129 10.35 15.08 7.13
C PRO A 129 9.40 15.99 6.32
N ASP A 130 9.91 17.08 5.76
CA ASP A 130 9.29 18.01 4.81
C ASP A 130 9.65 17.71 3.33
N GLY A 131 10.36 16.61 3.08
CA GLY A 131 10.78 16.16 1.76
C GLY A 131 9.68 15.43 0.99
N ALA A 132 9.91 15.23 -0.30
CA ALA A 132 8.92 14.67 -1.22
C ALA A 132 8.28 13.36 -0.72
N ILE A 133 6.95 13.37 -0.63
CA ILE A 133 6.16 12.19 -0.33
C ILE A 133 6.22 11.23 -1.52
N SER A 134 6.49 9.95 -1.25
CA SER A 134 6.56 8.91 -2.27
C SER A 134 5.55 7.80 -2.00
N ASP A 135 4.93 7.30 -3.08
CA ASP A 135 4.02 6.15 -3.04
C ASP A 135 4.80 4.85 -2.85
N VAL A 136 4.55 4.17 -1.73
CA VAL A 136 5.21 2.91 -1.36
C VAL A 136 4.44 1.76 -2.01
N GLY A 137 3.15 1.70 -1.72
CA GLY A 137 2.30 0.60 -2.06
C GLY A 137 0.92 0.74 -1.42
N TRP A 138 0.03 -0.19 -1.73
CA TRP A 138 -1.33 -0.21 -1.22
C TRP A 138 -1.85 -1.63 -1.07
N THR A 139 -2.93 -1.80 -0.33
CA THR A 139 -3.69 -3.05 -0.27
C THR A 139 -5.15 -2.79 0.04
N ILE A 140 -5.97 -3.84 0.04
CA ILE A 140 -7.41 -3.74 0.21
C ILE A 140 -7.92 -4.84 1.13
N LEU A 141 -8.74 -4.44 2.11
CA LEU A 141 -9.45 -5.34 3.02
C LEU A 141 -10.96 -5.32 2.71
N PRO A 142 -11.55 -6.44 2.26
CA PRO A 142 -13.01 -6.57 2.21
C PRO A 142 -13.62 -6.49 3.60
N VAL A 143 -14.72 -5.75 3.73
CA VAL A 143 -15.40 -5.55 5.02
C VAL A 143 -16.43 -6.65 5.29
N PHE A 144 -17.18 -7.05 4.26
CA PHE A 144 -18.31 -7.96 4.40
C PHE A 144 -18.06 -9.31 3.75
N SER A 145 -18.62 -10.36 4.35
CA SER A 145 -18.70 -11.69 3.75
C SER A 145 -19.74 -11.70 2.61
N PRO A 146 -19.77 -12.76 1.78
CA PRO A 146 -20.84 -12.94 0.79
C PRO A 146 -22.25 -12.89 1.39
N ASP A 147 -22.39 -13.27 2.66
CA ASP A 147 -23.64 -13.28 3.43
C ASP A 147 -23.92 -11.95 4.18
N ASN A 148 -23.18 -10.88 3.87
CA ASN A 148 -23.31 -9.54 4.45
C ASN A 148 -22.94 -9.39 5.94
N TYR A 149 -22.18 -10.32 6.51
CA TYR A 149 -21.64 -10.16 7.86
C TYR A 149 -20.29 -9.43 7.83
N VAL A 150 -20.05 -8.53 8.77
CA VAL A 150 -18.71 -7.93 8.93
C VAL A 150 -17.71 -9.04 9.25
N MET A 151 -16.67 -9.11 8.45
CA MET A 151 -15.62 -10.13 8.56
C MET A 151 -14.66 -9.81 9.70
N SER A 152 -15.14 -9.80 10.93
CA SER A 152 -14.34 -9.40 12.11
C SER A 152 -13.18 -10.37 12.34
N ASN A 153 -11.93 -9.91 12.22
CA ASN A 153 -10.73 -10.68 12.50
C ASN A 153 -9.44 -9.83 12.49
N CYS A 154 -8.30 -10.47 12.73
CA CYS A 154 -6.97 -9.93 12.48
C CYS A 154 -6.45 -10.47 11.14
N TYR A 155 -6.14 -9.58 10.20
CA TYR A 155 -5.73 -9.93 8.85
C TYR A 155 -4.29 -9.54 8.60
N GLN A 156 -3.58 -10.39 7.86
CA GLN A 156 -2.34 -10.00 7.22
C GLN A 156 -2.55 -9.94 5.71
N LEU A 157 -2.30 -8.76 5.14
CA LEU A 157 -2.54 -8.47 3.72
C LEU A 157 -1.20 -8.21 3.03
N PRO A 158 -0.95 -8.76 1.82
CA PRO A 158 0.23 -8.38 1.07
C PRO A 158 0.05 -6.95 0.55
N VAL A 159 1.15 -6.23 0.38
CA VAL A 159 1.14 -4.90 -0.22
C VAL A 159 1.39 -5.02 -1.71
N PHE A 160 0.62 -4.31 -2.52
CA PHE A 160 0.86 -4.08 -3.94
C PHE A 160 1.70 -2.83 -4.12
N ARG A 161 2.57 -2.84 -5.11
CA ARG A 161 3.54 -1.77 -5.35
C ARG A 161 2.90 -0.53 -5.99
N GLY A 162 3.34 0.66 -5.58
CA GLY A 162 3.03 1.93 -6.24
C GLY A 162 1.77 2.59 -5.70
N SER A 163 1.14 3.45 -6.50
CA SER A 163 -0.13 4.11 -6.15
C SER A 163 -1.34 3.23 -6.48
N VAL A 164 -2.47 3.51 -5.83
CA VAL A 164 -3.73 2.81 -6.06
C VAL A 164 -4.25 3.14 -7.48
N PRO A 165 -4.37 2.17 -8.40
CA PRO A 165 -4.83 2.45 -9.76
C PRO A 165 -6.32 2.80 -9.76
N ARG A 166 -6.70 3.86 -10.48
CA ARG A 166 -8.11 4.28 -10.61
C ARG A 166 -9.03 3.17 -11.10
N ALA A 167 -8.58 2.36 -12.07
CA ALA A 167 -9.35 1.22 -12.59
C ALA A 167 -9.70 0.22 -11.48
N VAL A 168 -8.78 -0.03 -10.54
CA VAL A 168 -9.04 -0.88 -9.38
C VAL A 168 -10.16 -0.30 -8.53
N ILE A 169 -10.14 1.00 -8.23
CA ILE A 169 -11.18 1.68 -7.44
C ILE A 169 -12.57 1.54 -8.07
N GLU A 170 -12.65 1.57 -9.40
CA GLU A 170 -13.93 1.48 -10.13
C GLU A 170 -14.45 0.03 -10.19
N ASP A 171 -13.56 -0.96 -10.31
CA ASP A 171 -13.92 -2.36 -10.48
C ASP A 171 -14.26 -3.07 -9.17
N ILE A 172 -13.54 -2.78 -8.07
CA ILE A 172 -13.75 -3.44 -6.76
C ILE A 172 -15.12 -3.14 -6.14
N LYS A 173 -15.87 -2.18 -6.69
CA LYS A 173 -17.22 -1.82 -6.26
C LYS A 173 -18.28 -2.82 -6.72
N LYS A 174 -17.94 -3.71 -7.66
CA LYS A 174 -18.91 -4.51 -8.41
C LYS A 174 -18.72 -6.03 -8.26
N GLN A 175 -17.62 -6.47 -7.65
CA GLN A 175 -17.23 -7.88 -7.60
C GLN A 175 -16.35 -8.20 -6.37
N ASP A 176 -16.05 -9.49 -6.17
CA ASP A 176 -15.08 -9.90 -5.17
C ASP A 176 -13.71 -9.29 -5.47
N THR A 177 -13.20 -8.56 -4.49
CA THR A 177 -12.00 -7.74 -4.67
C THR A 177 -10.73 -8.60 -4.79
N TRP A 178 -10.64 -9.72 -4.08
CA TRP A 178 -9.41 -10.52 -4.07
C TRP A 178 -9.34 -11.50 -5.23
N ASP A 179 -10.48 -11.98 -5.74
CA ASP A 179 -10.51 -12.68 -7.03
C ASP A 179 -10.00 -11.75 -8.15
N TYR A 180 -10.57 -10.54 -8.25
CA TYR A 180 -10.13 -9.55 -9.22
C TYR A 180 -8.63 -9.20 -9.10
N LEU A 181 -8.14 -8.92 -7.88
CA LEU A 181 -6.74 -8.56 -7.68
C LEU A 181 -5.78 -9.71 -8.02
N ARG A 182 -6.14 -10.97 -7.74
CA ARG A 182 -5.35 -12.14 -8.16
C ARG A 182 -5.26 -12.23 -9.68
N ASP A 183 -6.34 -11.94 -10.39
CA ASP A 183 -6.33 -11.88 -11.84
C ASP A 183 -5.44 -10.73 -12.35
N GLN A 184 -5.51 -9.54 -11.73
CA GLN A 184 -4.64 -8.42 -12.08
C GLN A 184 -3.15 -8.74 -11.86
N VAL A 185 -2.82 -9.50 -10.81
CA VAL A 185 -1.45 -9.98 -10.58
C VAL A 185 -1.01 -10.98 -11.64
N THR A 186 -1.86 -11.97 -11.95
CA THR A 186 -1.58 -12.98 -12.98
C THR A 186 -1.38 -12.35 -14.36
N ASN A 187 -2.13 -11.30 -14.65
CA ASN A 187 -2.06 -10.52 -15.87
C ASN A 187 -0.97 -9.43 -15.87
N ASN A 188 -0.10 -9.39 -14.85
CA ASN A 188 0.99 -8.41 -14.70
C ASN A 188 0.52 -6.95 -14.75
N LYS A 189 -0.69 -6.66 -14.25
CA LYS A 189 -1.24 -5.31 -14.12
C LYS A 189 -0.97 -4.70 -12.75
N VAL A 190 -0.91 -5.57 -11.73
CA VAL A 190 -0.58 -5.20 -10.35
C VAL A 190 0.54 -6.13 -9.87
N PHE A 191 1.46 -5.63 -9.05
CA PHE A 191 2.60 -6.40 -8.58
C PHE A 191 2.68 -6.36 -7.05
N TYR A 192 2.90 -7.52 -6.42
CA TYR A 192 3.22 -7.55 -4.99
C TYR A 192 4.54 -6.83 -4.71
N LEU A 193 4.54 -5.99 -3.69
CA LEU A 193 5.74 -5.46 -3.07
C LEU A 193 6.35 -6.56 -2.20
N LYS A 194 7.54 -7.04 -2.58
CA LYS A 194 8.21 -8.14 -1.89
C LYS A 194 8.56 -7.77 -0.45
N ASN A 195 8.38 -8.71 0.47
CA ASN A 195 8.76 -8.56 1.88
C ASN A 195 8.07 -7.37 2.57
N MET A 196 6.83 -7.07 2.17
CA MET A 196 6.01 -6.05 2.82
C MET A 196 4.54 -6.46 2.86
N SER A 197 3.98 -6.43 4.06
CA SER A 197 2.59 -6.73 4.36
C SER A 197 2.10 -5.76 5.43
N ILE A 198 0.78 -5.59 5.52
CA ILE A 198 0.16 -4.86 6.61
C ILE A 198 -0.65 -5.83 7.48
N ILE A 199 -0.60 -5.61 8.80
CA ILE A 199 -1.47 -6.28 9.76
C ILE A 199 -2.56 -5.30 10.15
N VAL A 200 -3.81 -5.72 10.03
CA VAL A 200 -4.97 -4.87 10.28
C VAL A 200 -6.05 -5.65 11.03
N ARG A 201 -6.74 -4.97 11.94
CA ARG A 201 -7.88 -5.53 12.67
C ARG A 201 -9.16 -4.90 12.16
N LEU A 202 -10.15 -5.73 11.87
CA LEU A 202 -11.51 -5.32 11.53
C LEU A 202 -12.44 -5.93 12.56
N VAL A 203 -13.37 -5.13 13.10
CA VAL A 203 -14.30 -5.56 14.13
C VAL A 203 -15.67 -4.95 13.87
N ASP A 204 -16.69 -5.79 13.92
CA ASP A 204 -18.09 -5.37 13.98
C ASP A 204 -18.35 -4.65 15.30
N ALA A 205 -19.07 -3.53 15.27
CA ALA A 205 -19.39 -2.77 16.48
C ALA A 205 -20.11 -3.61 17.56
N GLN A 206 -20.91 -4.61 17.18
CA GLN A 206 -21.57 -5.52 18.12
C GLN A 206 -20.60 -6.48 18.82
N ARG A 207 -19.37 -6.58 18.32
CA ARG A 207 -18.28 -7.40 18.88
C ARG A 207 -17.16 -6.53 19.43
N GLU A 208 -17.44 -5.27 19.76
CA GLU A 208 -16.47 -4.37 20.39
C GLU A 208 -15.86 -5.05 21.64
N GLY A 209 -14.56 -4.90 21.83
CA GLY A 209 -13.81 -5.64 22.85
C GLY A 209 -13.26 -6.99 22.37
N HIS A 210 -13.74 -7.53 21.25
CA HIS A 210 -13.08 -8.66 20.60
C HIS A 210 -11.86 -8.13 19.82
N PHE A 211 -10.74 -8.85 19.89
CA PHE A 211 -9.47 -8.49 19.22
C PHE A 211 -8.77 -7.24 19.77
N ASN A 212 -8.76 -7.04 21.09
CA ASN A 212 -8.11 -5.87 21.72
C ASN A 212 -6.57 -5.86 21.68
N LYS A 213 -5.93 -7.01 21.48
CA LYS A 213 -4.48 -7.11 21.31
C LYS A 213 -4.09 -6.48 19.95
N ARG A 214 -3.27 -5.42 19.97
CA ARG A 214 -2.88 -4.67 18.76
C ARG A 214 -2.19 -5.56 17.73
N MET A 215 -1.18 -6.29 18.18
CA MET A 215 -0.45 -7.29 17.40
C MET A 215 -0.89 -8.70 17.83
N ASP A 216 -2.09 -9.12 17.41
CA ASP A 216 -2.64 -10.45 17.75
C ASP A 216 -2.15 -11.52 16.76
N CYS A 217 -0.89 -11.92 16.89
CA CYS A 217 -0.25 -12.94 16.06
C CYS A 217 -0.97 -14.29 16.08
N ASP A 218 -1.68 -14.61 17.16
CA ASP A 218 -2.32 -15.91 17.39
C ASP A 218 -3.58 -16.08 16.52
N ARG A 219 -4.18 -14.96 16.09
CA ARG A 219 -5.42 -14.94 15.30
C ARG A 219 -5.22 -14.47 13.86
N LEU A 220 -3.97 -14.19 13.44
CA LEU A 220 -3.66 -13.68 12.11
C LEU A 220 -4.17 -14.61 11.00
N GLN A 221 -4.96 -14.04 10.11
CA GLN A 221 -5.45 -14.70 8.90
C GLN A 221 -4.52 -14.42 7.73
N TYR A 222 -3.93 -15.48 7.16
CA TYR A 222 -3.01 -15.39 6.02
C TYR A 222 -3.67 -15.65 4.66
N LYS A 223 -5.01 -15.76 4.60
CA LYS A 223 -5.75 -16.17 3.40
C LYS A 223 -5.56 -15.26 2.17
N TYR A 224 -5.19 -13.99 2.40
CA TYR A 224 -4.96 -13.01 1.34
C TYR A 224 -3.49 -12.97 0.88
N LEU A 225 -2.58 -13.57 1.64
CA LEU A 225 -1.18 -13.66 1.23
C LEU A 225 -1.03 -14.58 0.00
N PRO A 226 0.03 -14.39 -0.80
CA PRO A 226 0.40 -15.36 -1.83
C PRO A 226 0.61 -16.75 -1.20
N GLN A 227 -0.15 -17.73 -1.67
CA GLN A 227 -0.15 -19.09 -1.12
C GLN A 227 1.05 -19.93 -1.61
N GLY A 228 1.26 -21.08 -0.98
CA GLY A 228 2.39 -22.00 -1.26
C GLY A 228 3.69 -21.53 -0.63
N GLU A 229 4.84 -21.89 -1.21
CA GLU A 229 6.16 -21.58 -0.64
C GLU A 229 6.43 -20.08 -0.51
N ARG A 230 5.79 -19.27 -1.36
CA ARG A 230 5.99 -17.82 -1.41
C ARG A 230 5.41 -17.11 -0.19
N ILE A 231 4.51 -17.74 0.58
CA ILE A 231 3.88 -17.14 1.76
C ILE A 231 4.93 -16.63 2.77
N LYS A 232 6.06 -17.33 2.89
CA LYS A 232 7.18 -16.99 3.78
C LYS A 232 7.77 -15.61 3.52
N GLN A 233 7.64 -15.09 2.29
CA GLN A 233 8.15 -13.76 1.94
C GLN A 233 7.32 -12.65 2.57
N TRP A 234 6.05 -12.90 2.90
CA TRP A 234 5.16 -11.88 3.47
C TRP A 234 4.71 -12.21 4.88
N SER A 235 4.56 -13.48 5.24
CA SER A 235 3.98 -13.91 6.51
C SER A 235 4.75 -13.36 7.71
N TYR A 236 4.04 -12.74 8.64
CA TYR A 236 4.55 -12.36 9.94
C TYR A 236 4.35 -13.54 10.87
N ASN A 237 5.42 -14.30 11.09
CA ASN A 237 5.38 -15.57 11.83
C ASN A 237 6.31 -15.49 13.05
N PRO A 238 6.28 -16.49 13.96
CA PRO A 238 7.12 -16.46 15.16
C PRO A 238 8.62 -16.29 14.89
N ALA A 239 9.15 -16.79 13.77
CA ALA A 239 10.55 -16.60 13.41
C ALA A 239 10.86 -15.13 13.06
N VAL A 240 9.94 -14.45 12.35
CA VAL A 240 10.05 -13.01 12.09
C VAL A 240 9.97 -12.21 13.40
N VAL A 241 9.09 -12.59 14.33
CA VAL A 241 9.00 -11.96 15.65
C VAL A 241 10.35 -12.03 16.39
N LEU A 242 10.98 -13.21 16.40
CA LEU A 242 12.27 -13.42 17.05
C LEU A 242 13.37 -12.57 16.41
N ASP A 243 13.44 -12.51 15.08
CA ASP A 243 14.40 -11.65 14.36
C ASP A 243 14.22 -10.18 14.75
N GLN A 244 12.96 -9.73 14.86
CA GLN A 244 12.61 -8.35 15.20
C GLN A 244 12.98 -7.94 16.62
N MET A 245 13.03 -8.85 17.59
CA MET A 245 13.43 -8.52 18.97
C MET A 245 14.81 -7.85 19.01
N SER A 246 15.72 -8.27 18.14
CA SER A 246 17.08 -7.73 18.01
C SER A 246 17.17 -6.39 17.27
N MET A 247 16.11 -5.97 16.58
CA MET A 247 16.12 -4.78 15.74
C MET A 247 16.02 -3.49 16.55
N LYS A 248 16.57 -2.41 16.00
CA LYS A 248 16.40 -1.05 16.53
C LYS A 248 14.94 -0.61 16.46
N THR A 249 14.55 0.27 17.38
CA THR A 249 13.23 0.88 17.43
C THR A 249 13.17 2.12 16.54
N ILE A 250 11.95 2.55 16.17
CA ILE A 250 11.74 3.78 15.39
C ILE A 250 12.31 5.00 16.11
N LYS A 251 12.22 5.04 17.44
CA LYS A 251 12.82 6.09 18.29
C LYS A 251 14.29 6.36 17.98
N SER A 252 15.05 5.34 17.59
CA SER A 252 16.47 5.48 17.24
C SER A 252 16.73 6.24 15.92
N LEU A 253 15.70 6.45 15.09
CA LEU A 253 15.78 7.17 13.82
C LEU A 253 15.36 8.64 13.94
N ILE A 254 14.83 9.05 15.10
CA ILE A 254 14.41 10.43 15.33
C ILE A 254 15.66 11.33 15.37
N PRO A 255 15.67 12.45 14.64
CA PRO A 255 16.76 13.42 14.74
C PRO A 255 17.00 13.85 16.19
N PHE A 256 18.27 13.95 16.61
CA PHE A 256 18.67 14.20 18.01
C PHE A 256 17.99 15.40 18.69
N LYS A 257 17.54 16.39 17.89
CA LYS A 257 16.90 17.62 18.39
C LYS A 257 15.41 17.45 18.69
N ASP A 258 14.78 16.40 18.18
CA ASP A 258 13.34 16.19 18.32
C ASP A 258 13.06 15.11 19.36
N ASN A 259 12.02 15.31 20.18
CA ASN A 259 11.44 14.24 20.97
C ASN A 259 10.36 13.49 20.15
N PRO A 260 9.97 12.25 20.53
CA PRO A 260 9.00 11.46 19.78
C PRO A 260 7.68 12.17 19.47
N ALA A 261 7.09 12.86 20.45
CA ALA A 261 5.82 13.54 20.26
C ALA A 261 5.93 14.72 19.28
N ALA A 262 6.99 15.52 19.40
CA ALA A 262 7.26 16.64 18.49
C ALA A 262 7.52 16.16 17.06
N PHE A 263 8.31 15.08 16.91
CA PHE A 263 8.58 14.49 15.60
C PHE A 263 7.31 13.91 14.97
N ASN A 264 6.51 13.17 15.73
CA ASN A 264 5.23 12.63 15.28
C ASN A 264 4.33 13.74 14.76
N ARG A 265 4.14 14.79 15.56
CA ARG A 265 3.32 15.95 15.19
C ARG A 265 3.80 16.57 13.88
N LYS A 266 5.10 16.82 13.75
CA LYS A 266 5.70 17.41 12.56
C LYS A 266 5.43 16.58 11.30
N VAL A 267 5.64 15.27 11.36
CA VAL A 267 5.44 14.38 10.20
C VAL A 267 3.95 14.24 9.87
N THR A 268 3.11 14.08 10.88
CA THR A 268 1.65 13.99 10.73
C THR A 268 1.10 15.28 10.10
N GLU A 269 1.46 16.46 10.61
CA GLU A 269 1.05 17.74 10.03
C GLU A 269 1.54 17.89 8.58
N TYR A 270 2.75 17.43 8.27
CA TYR A 270 3.27 17.45 6.90
C TYR A 270 2.44 16.60 5.94
N PHE A 271 2.12 15.36 6.31
CA PHE A 271 1.23 14.49 5.53
C PHE A 271 -0.17 15.08 5.40
N ALA A 272 -0.76 15.55 6.51
CA ALA A 272 -2.09 16.13 6.51
C ALA A 272 -2.19 17.33 5.55
N ASN A 273 -1.26 18.28 5.66
CA ASN A 273 -1.22 19.47 4.82
C ASN A 273 -1.01 19.11 3.35
N SER A 274 -0.14 18.15 3.05
CA SER A 274 0.13 17.71 1.68
C SER A 274 -1.06 17.05 0.99
N TYR A 275 -1.95 16.42 1.77
CA TYR A 275 -3.16 15.75 1.26
C TYR A 275 -4.46 16.51 1.54
N GLY A 276 -4.38 17.68 2.17
CA GLY A 276 -5.53 18.50 2.54
C GLY A 276 -6.44 17.88 3.62
N LEU A 277 -5.91 16.97 4.45
CA LEU A 277 -6.67 16.34 5.52
C LEU A 277 -6.92 17.34 6.66
N THR A 278 -8.18 17.45 7.08
CA THR A 278 -8.60 18.37 8.15
C THR A 278 -8.77 17.69 9.50
N GLN A 279 -8.88 16.35 9.53
CA GLN A 279 -9.01 15.54 10.73
C GLN A 279 -7.92 14.47 10.76
N TYR A 280 -6.93 14.64 11.64
CA TYR A 280 -5.76 13.77 11.65
C TYR A 280 -5.01 13.67 12.99
N LEU A 281 -5.40 14.42 14.01
CA LEU A 281 -4.97 14.20 15.39
C LEU A 281 -6.20 13.72 16.13
N GLY A 282 -6.08 12.63 16.90
CA GLY A 282 -7.18 12.11 17.70
C GLY A 282 -7.72 13.18 18.64
N SER A 283 -8.84 13.79 18.25
CA SER A 283 -9.67 14.64 19.08
C SER A 283 -10.80 13.80 19.67
#